data_AF-A0AAU3Z262-F1
#
_entry.id   AF-A0AAU3Z262-F1
#
_cell.length_a   1.000
_cell.length_b   1.000
_cell.length_c   1.000
_cell.angle_alpha   90.00
_cell.angle_beta   90.00
_cell.angle_gamma   90.00
#
_symmetry.space_group_name_H-M   'P 1'
#
loop_
_entity.id
_entity.type
_entity.pdbx_description
1 polymer ?
#
loop_
_entity_poly.entity_id
_entity_poly.type
_entity_poly.pdbx_seq_one_letter_code
_entity_poly.pdbx_strand_id
1 'polypeptide(L)'
;MGALGWEAGSLGFPTGDELTNPDGAGKRQQFQHGTIYWHPTLSNGAHAVSGNIGSVWSAYNWESGDFGYPTSDVYWDKDNQENYQRFANKNLTIFSNPKGNGIEGCESACAGYYGVVGDTAGDRAKDLINETRVEIPLDSWNTRFVIRAWPTLKGRAASKADFQLGWDQMMSRVPTPWAMTGTERSSLYKQFACHAVFTFPKKPGQWLGGPSWDLESWRPDISWVKAMDPLTNSKCNWN
;
A
#
# COMPACT_ATOMS: atom_id res chain seq x y z
N MET A 1 -19.07 19.37 -22.89
CA MET A 1 -18.45 18.55 -23.95
C MET A 1 -17.41 17.67 -23.27
N GLY A 2 -17.63 16.35 -23.27
CA GLY A 2 -16.91 15.40 -22.42
C GLY A 2 -15.50 15.10 -22.93
N ALA A 3 -14.51 15.26 -22.04
CA ALA A 3 -13.11 14.92 -22.30
C ALA A 3 -12.79 13.44 -21.98
N LEU A 4 -13.75 12.52 -22.13
CA LEU A 4 -13.62 11.12 -21.70
C LEU A 4 -13.97 10.15 -22.83
N GLY A 5 -13.28 10.29 -23.96
CA GLY A 5 -13.41 9.39 -25.12
C GLY A 5 -12.80 7.99 -24.92
N TRP A 6 -12.22 7.70 -23.75
CA TRP A 6 -11.59 6.42 -23.44
C TRP A 6 -12.30 5.63 -22.33
N GLU A 7 -13.10 6.27 -21.48
CA GLU A 7 -13.73 5.62 -20.33
C GLU A 7 -15.09 4.98 -20.66
N ALA A 8 -15.85 5.58 -21.58
CA ALA A 8 -17.13 5.00 -22.02
C ALA A 8 -16.95 3.65 -22.74
N GLY A 9 -15.78 3.41 -23.36
CA GLY A 9 -15.50 2.15 -24.07
C GLY A 9 -15.11 1.01 -23.13
N SER A 10 -14.37 1.30 -22.06
CA SER A 10 -13.87 0.27 -21.13
C SER A 10 -14.85 -0.06 -20.01
N LEU A 11 -15.70 0.90 -19.60
CA LEU A 11 -16.71 0.69 -18.54
C LEU A 11 -17.97 -0.04 -19.03
N GLY A 12 -18.24 0.00 -20.35
CA GLY A 12 -19.47 -0.52 -20.94
C GLY A 12 -20.68 0.39 -20.69
N PHE A 13 -21.87 -0.20 -20.67
CA PHE A 13 -23.12 0.57 -20.48
C PHE A 13 -23.43 0.84 -19.00
N PRO A 14 -24.15 1.93 -18.68
CA PRO A 14 -24.73 2.13 -17.36
C PRO A 14 -25.65 0.97 -16.98
N THR A 15 -25.60 0.52 -15.73
CA THR A 15 -26.41 -0.62 -15.24
C THR A 15 -27.61 -0.19 -14.39
N GLY A 16 -27.79 1.11 -14.17
CA GLY A 16 -28.88 1.69 -13.39
C GLY A 16 -28.80 3.21 -13.33
N ASP A 17 -29.59 3.82 -12.46
CA ASP A 17 -29.56 5.26 -12.21
C ASP A 17 -28.38 5.68 -11.32
N GLU A 18 -28.09 6.98 -11.29
CA GLU A 18 -27.15 7.57 -10.34
C GLU A 18 -27.66 7.39 -8.90
N LEU A 19 -26.78 6.96 -8.01
CA LEU A 19 -27.06 6.76 -6.59
C LEU A 19 -26.34 7.80 -5.74
N THR A 20 -26.96 8.15 -4.61
CA THR A 20 -26.28 8.89 -3.54
C THR A 20 -25.53 7.91 -2.64
N ASN A 21 -24.28 8.23 -2.31
CA ASN A 21 -23.47 7.40 -1.43
C ASN A 21 -23.92 7.51 0.05
N PRO A 22 -23.51 6.58 0.93
CA PRO A 22 -23.98 6.51 2.32
C PRO A 22 -23.66 7.76 3.16
N ASP A 23 -22.70 8.59 2.74
CA ASP A 23 -22.38 9.87 3.38
C ASP A 23 -23.44 10.97 3.12
N GLY A 24 -24.40 10.72 2.21
CA GLY A 24 -25.46 11.66 1.85
C GLY A 24 -25.03 12.79 0.91
N ALA A 25 -23.78 12.81 0.44
CA ALA A 25 -23.21 13.89 -0.37
C ALA A 25 -22.66 13.40 -1.70
N GLY A 26 -21.82 12.35 -1.69
CA GLY A 26 -21.24 11.85 -2.92
C GLY A 26 -22.24 11.12 -3.80
N LYS A 27 -21.88 11.02 -5.07
CA LYS A 27 -22.66 10.37 -6.12
C LYS A 27 -21.87 9.24 -6.73
N ARG A 28 -22.58 8.21 -7.19
CA ARG A 28 -22.00 7.15 -7.99
C ARG A 28 -22.92 6.70 -9.11
N GLN A 29 -22.32 6.34 -10.24
CA GLN A 29 -22.99 5.72 -11.38
C GLN A 29 -22.33 4.38 -11.69
N GLN A 30 -23.10 3.30 -11.63
CA GLN A 30 -22.60 1.97 -11.94
C GLN A 30 -22.65 1.69 -13.45
N PHE A 31 -21.61 1.01 -13.93
CA PHE A 31 -21.44 0.54 -15.29
C PHE A 31 -21.11 -0.96 -15.29
N GLN A 32 -21.18 -1.62 -16.45
CA GLN A 32 -20.91 -3.06 -16.59
C GLN A 32 -19.54 -3.49 -16.05
N HIS A 33 -18.52 -2.63 -16.16
CA HIS A 33 -17.13 -2.97 -15.82
C HIS A 33 -16.49 -1.99 -14.82
N GLY A 34 -17.29 -1.17 -14.13
CA GLY A 34 -16.77 -0.26 -13.10
C GLY A 34 -17.84 0.67 -12.55
N THR A 35 -17.43 1.64 -11.75
CA THR A 35 -18.34 2.63 -11.18
C THR A 35 -17.65 3.99 -11.16
N ILE A 36 -18.35 5.02 -11.61
CA ILE A 36 -17.88 6.40 -11.53
C ILE A 36 -18.33 6.98 -10.20
N TYR A 37 -17.41 7.59 -9.46
CA TYR A 37 -17.66 8.25 -8.17
C TYR A 37 -17.36 9.74 -8.28
N TRP A 38 -18.17 10.55 -7.59
CA TRP A 38 -17.99 11.99 -7.48
C TRP A 38 -18.33 12.45 -6.06
N HIS A 39 -17.65 13.49 -5.58
CA HIS A 39 -17.98 14.12 -4.30
C HIS A 39 -17.97 15.65 -4.43
N PRO A 40 -19.00 16.37 -3.91
CA PRO A 40 -19.15 17.81 -4.13
C PRO A 40 -18.03 18.68 -3.56
N THR A 41 -17.33 18.23 -2.52
CA THR A 41 -16.23 18.99 -1.90
C THR A 41 -14.87 18.72 -2.56
N LEU A 42 -14.77 17.72 -3.44
CA LEU A 42 -13.54 17.42 -4.15
C LEU A 42 -13.54 18.14 -5.51
N SER A 43 -12.53 18.98 -5.74
CA SER A 43 -12.46 19.86 -6.91
C SER A 43 -11.92 19.20 -8.18
N ASN A 44 -11.67 17.90 -8.15
CA ASN A 44 -11.04 17.11 -9.22
C ASN A 44 -12.03 16.34 -10.10
N GLY A 45 -13.32 16.40 -9.79
CA GLY A 45 -14.37 15.83 -10.65
C GLY A 45 -14.72 14.39 -10.30
N ALA A 46 -15.29 13.70 -11.29
CA ALA A 46 -15.77 12.33 -11.15
C ALA A 46 -14.73 11.36 -11.70
N HIS A 47 -14.51 10.24 -11.03
CA HIS A 47 -13.46 9.27 -11.35
C HIS A 47 -14.01 7.85 -11.39
N ALA A 48 -13.62 7.11 -12.42
CA ALA A 48 -13.97 5.71 -12.56
C ALA A 48 -13.08 4.81 -11.69
N VAL A 49 -13.68 3.83 -11.00
CA VAL A 49 -12.97 2.77 -10.28
C VAL A 49 -13.42 1.42 -10.82
N SER A 50 -12.47 0.54 -11.11
CA SER A 50 -12.73 -0.78 -11.73
C SER A 50 -11.65 -1.81 -11.39
N GLY A 51 -11.91 -3.07 -11.77
CA GLY A 51 -10.95 -4.17 -11.68
C GLY A 51 -10.40 -4.41 -10.27
N ASN A 52 -9.14 -4.85 -10.20
CA ASN A 52 -8.50 -5.18 -8.92
C ASN A 52 -8.31 -3.96 -8.00
N ILE A 53 -8.22 -2.74 -8.55
CA ILE A 53 -8.20 -1.52 -7.75
C ILE A 53 -9.52 -1.39 -6.98
N GLY A 54 -10.65 -1.57 -7.68
CA GLY A 54 -11.97 -1.62 -7.06
C GLY A 54 -12.11 -2.76 -6.04
N SER A 55 -11.54 -3.93 -6.32
CA SER A 55 -11.53 -5.06 -5.37
C SER A 55 -10.78 -4.73 -4.08
N VAL A 56 -9.57 -4.15 -4.15
CA VAL A 56 -8.82 -3.71 -2.97
C VAL A 56 -9.63 -2.65 -2.21
N TRP A 57 -10.13 -1.62 -2.90
CA TRP A 57 -10.88 -0.54 -2.27
C TRP A 57 -12.15 -1.04 -1.57
N SER A 58 -12.84 -2.03 -2.15
CA SER A 58 -14.02 -2.66 -1.54
C SER A 58 -13.72 -3.37 -0.22
N ALA A 59 -12.54 -4.00 -0.12
CA ALA A 59 -12.11 -4.67 1.12
C ALA A 59 -11.93 -3.67 2.28
N TYR A 60 -11.82 -2.38 1.95
CA TYR A 60 -11.72 -1.26 2.88
C TYR A 60 -12.97 -0.39 2.92
N ASN A 61 -14.16 -0.96 2.65
CA ASN A 61 -15.44 -0.26 2.78
C ASN A 61 -15.58 0.98 1.86
N TRP A 62 -14.95 0.94 0.68
CA TRP A 62 -15.08 1.95 -0.37
C TRP A 62 -14.88 3.39 0.15
N GLU A 63 -15.74 4.32 -0.26
CA GLU A 63 -15.68 5.74 0.09
C GLU A 63 -15.89 6.00 1.59
N SER A 64 -16.51 5.05 2.29
CA SER A 64 -16.81 5.15 3.72
C SER A 64 -15.68 4.64 4.60
N GLY A 65 -14.60 4.09 4.02
CA GLY A 65 -13.46 3.58 4.79
C GLY A 65 -12.18 4.40 4.61
N ASP A 66 -11.05 3.74 4.86
CA ASP A 66 -9.77 4.44 5.09
C ASP A 66 -9.28 5.24 3.89
N PHE A 67 -9.58 4.82 2.66
CA PHE A 67 -9.13 5.47 1.44
C PHE A 67 -9.95 6.72 1.10
N GLY A 68 -11.24 6.74 1.44
CA GLY A 68 -12.16 7.78 0.97
C GLY A 68 -12.45 7.67 -0.53
N TYR A 69 -12.83 8.78 -1.15
CA TYR A 69 -13.17 8.85 -2.57
C TYR A 69 -11.94 8.78 -3.48
N PRO A 70 -12.06 8.25 -4.72
CA PRO A 70 -11.02 8.39 -5.73
C PRO A 70 -10.81 9.88 -6.06
N THR A 71 -9.56 10.26 -6.28
CA THR A 71 -9.17 11.64 -6.60
C THR A 71 -8.46 11.79 -7.94
N SER A 72 -8.36 10.70 -8.68
CA SER A 72 -7.82 10.66 -10.02
C SER A 72 -8.44 9.52 -10.80
N ASP A 73 -8.28 9.54 -12.10
CA ASP A 73 -8.46 8.36 -12.92
C ASP A 73 -7.30 7.38 -12.70
N VAL A 74 -7.37 6.22 -13.36
CA VAL A 74 -6.31 5.22 -13.32
C VAL A 74 -5.15 5.64 -14.23
N TYR A 75 -3.93 5.65 -13.70
CA TYR A 75 -2.71 5.94 -14.44
C TYR A 75 -1.80 4.71 -14.54
N TRP A 76 -1.03 4.64 -15.62
CA TRP A 76 0.04 3.66 -15.77
C TRP A 76 1.35 4.19 -15.18
N ASP A 77 1.94 3.44 -14.25
CA ASP A 77 3.30 3.60 -13.79
C ASP A 77 4.22 2.66 -14.59
N LYS A 78 5.07 3.27 -15.42
CA LYS A 78 6.03 2.56 -16.27
C LYS A 78 7.14 1.88 -15.48
N ASP A 79 7.49 2.39 -14.30
CA ASP A 79 8.65 1.93 -13.54
C ASP A 79 8.31 0.64 -12.78
N ASN A 80 7.13 0.60 -12.17
CA ASN A 80 6.62 -0.59 -11.47
C ASN A 80 5.77 -1.52 -12.36
N GLN A 81 5.50 -1.12 -13.61
CA GLN A 81 4.63 -1.81 -14.57
C GLN A 81 3.23 -2.07 -14.02
N GLU A 82 2.61 -1.05 -13.44
CA GLU A 82 1.32 -1.18 -12.75
C GLU A 82 0.36 -0.05 -13.08
N ASN A 83 -0.92 -0.34 -12.90
CA ASN A 83 -1.96 0.68 -12.89
C ASN A 83 -2.16 1.16 -11.47
N TYR A 84 -2.30 2.46 -11.25
CA TYR A 84 -2.54 3.03 -9.92
C TYR A 84 -3.61 4.12 -9.94
N GLN A 85 -4.26 4.32 -8.80
CA GLN A 85 -5.29 5.34 -8.60
C GLN A 85 -5.16 5.96 -7.21
N ARG A 86 -5.27 7.29 -7.13
CA ARG A 86 -5.14 8.05 -5.87
C ARG A 86 -6.50 8.21 -5.19
N PHE A 87 -6.48 8.26 -3.86
CA PHE A 87 -7.67 8.42 -3.03
C PHE A 87 -7.51 9.58 -2.04
N ALA A 88 -8.64 10.11 -1.57
CA ALA A 88 -8.73 11.39 -0.86
C ALA A 88 -8.02 11.42 0.50
N ASN A 89 -7.85 10.26 1.14
CA ASN A 89 -7.30 10.19 2.48
C ASN A 89 -5.82 9.81 2.50
N LYS A 90 -5.06 10.45 3.41
CA LYS A 90 -3.71 10.06 3.86
C LYS A 90 -2.69 9.80 2.73
N ASN A 91 -2.81 10.47 1.59
CA ASN A 91 -1.97 10.25 0.41
C ASN A 91 -1.91 8.77 -0.01
N LEU A 92 -3.05 8.07 0.10
CA LEU A 92 -3.16 6.67 -0.23
C LEU A 92 -3.35 6.48 -1.73
N THR A 93 -2.65 5.47 -2.25
CA THR A 93 -2.79 5.01 -3.62
C THR A 93 -3.06 3.51 -3.62
N ILE A 94 -3.97 3.06 -4.46
CA ILE A 94 -4.20 1.64 -4.74
C ILE A 94 -3.61 1.32 -6.10
N PHE A 95 -2.97 0.17 -6.23
CA PHE A 95 -2.37 -0.30 -7.48
C PHE A 95 -2.83 -1.71 -7.85
N SER A 96 -2.72 -2.02 -9.13
CA SER A 96 -2.91 -3.35 -9.70
C SER A 96 -1.85 -3.61 -10.76
N ASN A 97 -1.11 -4.70 -10.58
CA ASN A 97 -0.16 -5.20 -11.56
C ASN A 97 -0.66 -6.55 -12.12
N PRO A 98 -1.16 -6.62 -13.36
CA PRO A 98 -1.75 -7.84 -13.91
C PRO A 98 -0.70 -8.91 -14.28
N LYS A 99 0.59 -8.58 -14.31
CA LYS A 99 1.66 -9.50 -14.73
C LYS A 99 2.66 -9.81 -13.61
N GLY A 100 2.64 -9.03 -12.53
CA GLY A 100 3.76 -8.96 -11.60
C GLY A 100 4.92 -8.14 -12.17
N ASN A 101 5.86 -7.79 -11.30
CA ASN A 101 7.10 -7.11 -11.64
C ASN A 101 8.34 -7.85 -11.11
N GLY A 102 8.18 -9.12 -10.70
CA GLY A 102 9.28 -9.96 -10.22
C GLY A 102 9.77 -9.58 -8.82
N ILE A 103 9.04 -8.71 -8.12
CA ILE A 103 9.30 -8.36 -6.73
C ILE A 103 8.51 -9.32 -5.84
N GLU A 104 9.09 -9.74 -4.71
CA GLU A 104 8.38 -10.52 -3.69
C GLU A 104 7.05 -9.87 -3.28
N GLY A 105 5.96 -10.66 -3.24
CA GLY A 105 4.59 -10.15 -3.07
C GLY A 105 3.92 -9.69 -4.38
N CYS A 106 4.69 -9.54 -5.46
CA CYS A 106 4.24 -9.21 -6.80
C CYS A 106 5.05 -9.91 -7.91
N GLU A 107 5.45 -11.16 -7.68
CA GLU A 107 6.18 -11.96 -8.68
C GLU A 107 5.28 -12.33 -9.87
N SER A 108 4.01 -12.60 -9.56
CA SER A 108 2.90 -12.77 -10.49
C SER A 108 1.89 -11.62 -10.34
N ALA A 109 0.73 -11.76 -10.98
CA ALA A 109 -0.35 -10.79 -10.85
C ALA A 109 -0.64 -10.47 -9.37
N CYS A 110 -0.65 -9.18 -9.05
CA CYS A 110 -0.79 -8.68 -7.69
C CYS A 110 -1.61 -7.39 -7.69
N ALA A 111 -2.13 -7.03 -6.52
CA ALA A 111 -2.67 -5.70 -6.26
C ALA A 111 -2.25 -5.27 -4.87
N GLY A 112 -2.57 -4.03 -4.51
CA GLY A 112 -2.22 -3.55 -3.19
C GLY A 112 -2.41 -2.06 -3.06
N TYR A 113 -1.75 -1.51 -2.05
CA TYR A 113 -1.88 -0.10 -1.74
C TYR A 113 -0.61 0.40 -1.07
N TYR A 114 -0.37 1.70 -1.18
CA TYR A 114 0.75 2.34 -0.52
C TYR A 114 0.39 3.74 -0.06
N GLY A 115 1.14 4.20 0.95
CA GLY A 115 1.08 5.55 1.48
C GLY A 115 2.48 6.15 1.50
N VAL A 116 2.59 7.38 1.01
CA VAL A 116 3.85 8.13 0.93
C VAL A 116 3.89 9.29 1.90
N VAL A 117 5.09 9.79 2.16
CA VAL A 117 5.32 11.03 2.91
C VAL A 117 4.63 12.22 2.21
N GLY A 118 4.15 13.18 3.01
CA GLY A 118 3.58 14.43 2.51
C GLY A 118 4.56 15.24 1.64
N ASP A 119 4.01 16.09 0.78
CA ASP A 119 4.77 16.77 -0.27
C ASP A 119 5.68 17.90 0.24
N THR A 120 5.50 18.38 1.48
CA THR A 120 6.31 19.50 1.97
C THR A 120 7.69 19.04 2.39
N ALA A 121 8.69 19.93 2.23
CA ALA A 121 10.05 19.66 2.73
C ALA A 121 10.08 19.50 4.26
N GLY A 122 9.14 20.14 4.98
CA GLY A 122 8.98 20.02 6.43
C GLY A 122 8.47 18.66 6.87
N ASP A 123 7.56 18.05 6.10
CA ASP A 123 7.08 16.69 6.33
C ASP A 123 8.24 15.70 6.16
N ARG A 124 8.90 15.77 5.00
CA ARG A 124 10.02 14.89 4.64
C ARG A 124 11.20 14.90 5.60
N ALA A 125 11.48 16.03 6.25
CA ALA A 125 12.59 16.14 7.21
C ALA A 125 12.33 15.42 8.55
N LYS A 126 11.06 15.19 8.90
CA LYS A 126 10.68 14.57 10.18
C LYS A 126 10.53 13.07 10.04
N ASP A 127 10.20 12.58 8.85
CA ASP A 127 9.82 11.20 8.60
C ASP A 127 10.96 10.19 8.66
N LEU A 128 10.64 9.06 9.27
CA LEU A 128 11.47 7.86 9.37
C LEU A 128 11.22 6.92 8.18
N ILE A 129 10.01 6.90 7.64
CA ILE A 129 9.57 6.04 6.55
C ILE A 129 9.09 6.92 5.40
N ASN A 130 9.65 6.81 4.21
CA ASN A 130 9.19 7.56 3.03
C ASN A 130 7.90 6.96 2.49
N GLU A 131 7.85 5.65 2.41
CA GLU A 131 6.76 4.90 1.80
C GLU A 131 6.52 3.62 2.58
N THR A 132 5.26 3.24 2.72
CA THR A 132 4.86 1.89 3.12
C THR A 132 3.92 1.36 2.07
N ARG A 133 4.22 0.15 1.58
CA ARG A 133 3.47 -0.53 0.53
C ARG A 133 3.05 -1.89 1.03
N VAL A 134 1.80 -2.25 0.78
CA VAL A 134 1.25 -3.57 1.03
C VAL A 134 0.95 -4.22 -0.30
N GLU A 135 1.54 -5.39 -0.53
CA GLU A 135 1.46 -6.13 -1.78
C GLU A 135 0.77 -7.46 -1.55
N ILE A 136 -0.24 -7.73 -2.39
CA ILE A 136 -1.16 -8.83 -2.22
C ILE A 136 -1.15 -9.62 -3.53
N PRO A 137 -0.50 -10.80 -3.55
CA PRO A 137 -0.58 -11.69 -4.69
C PRO A 137 -2.03 -12.13 -4.93
N LEU A 138 -2.50 -12.09 -6.17
CA LEU A 138 -3.91 -12.38 -6.48
C LEU A 138 -4.25 -13.87 -6.35
N ASP A 139 -3.26 -14.76 -6.48
CA ASP A 139 -3.41 -16.21 -6.31
C ASP A 139 -3.57 -16.65 -4.84
N SER A 140 -3.31 -15.75 -3.90
CA SER A 140 -3.37 -15.96 -2.46
C SER A 140 -4.11 -14.84 -1.75
N TRP A 141 -5.05 -14.21 -2.46
CA TRP A 141 -5.93 -13.15 -1.97
C TRP A 141 -6.45 -13.45 -0.56
N ASN A 142 -6.29 -12.49 0.36
CA ASN A 142 -6.63 -12.58 1.79
C ASN A 142 -5.80 -13.53 2.68
N THR A 143 -4.85 -14.28 2.13
CA THR A 143 -4.06 -15.26 2.92
C THR A 143 -2.58 -14.93 3.00
N ARG A 144 -2.08 -14.09 2.09
CA ARG A 144 -0.69 -13.65 2.06
C ARG A 144 -0.61 -12.21 1.58
N PHE A 145 0.33 -11.49 2.17
CA PHE A 145 0.75 -10.16 1.79
C PHE A 145 2.19 -9.88 2.24
N VAL A 146 2.83 -8.93 1.57
CA VAL A 146 4.14 -8.38 1.93
C VAL A 146 3.97 -6.92 2.30
N ILE A 147 4.53 -6.51 3.44
CA ILE A 147 4.64 -5.08 3.80
C ILE A 147 6.06 -4.64 3.51
N ARG A 148 6.24 -3.66 2.63
CA ARG A 148 7.53 -3.05 2.33
C ARG A 148 7.58 -1.62 2.85
N ALA A 149 8.61 -1.31 3.62
CA ALA A 149 8.90 0.03 4.13
C ALA A 149 10.17 0.59 3.49
N TRP A 150 10.15 1.84 3.06
CA TRP A 150 11.35 2.56 2.61
C TRP A 150 11.82 3.54 3.67
N PRO A 151 12.73 3.14 4.57
CA PRO A 151 13.19 4.03 5.63
C PRO A 151 14.11 5.13 5.08
N THR A 152 14.00 6.33 5.64
CA THR A 152 14.95 7.44 5.43
C THR A 152 16.27 7.14 6.13
N LEU A 153 17.32 7.92 5.84
CA LEU A 153 18.58 7.84 6.59
C LEU A 153 18.36 8.02 8.10
N LYS A 154 17.48 8.96 8.46
CA LYS A 154 17.04 9.20 9.83
C LYS A 154 16.27 8.01 10.37
N GLY A 155 15.35 7.44 9.60
CA GLY A 155 14.58 6.26 9.99
C GLY A 155 15.42 5.03 10.25
N ARG A 156 16.46 4.79 9.44
CA ARG A 156 17.43 3.71 9.68
C ARG A 156 18.17 3.91 11.00
N ALA A 157 18.61 5.13 11.30
CA ALA A 157 19.28 5.44 12.57
C ALA A 157 18.34 5.35 13.78
N ALA A 158 17.15 5.94 13.67
CA ALA A 158 16.17 5.99 14.76
C ALA A 158 15.58 4.61 15.06
N SER A 159 15.14 3.87 14.03
CA SER A 159 14.53 2.54 14.22
C SER A 159 15.53 1.52 14.76
N LYS A 160 16.83 1.72 14.52
CA LYS A 160 17.87 0.90 15.14
C LYS A 160 17.95 1.09 16.65
N ALA A 161 17.72 2.31 17.13
CA ALA A 161 17.74 2.64 18.56
C ALA A 161 16.38 2.33 19.24
N ASP A 162 15.29 2.58 18.52
CA ASP A 162 13.92 2.37 18.95
C ASP A 162 13.06 1.94 17.76
N PHE A 163 12.95 0.63 17.54
CA PHE A 163 12.18 0.07 16.44
C PHE A 163 10.67 0.26 16.61
N GLN A 164 10.17 0.54 17.82
CA GLN A 164 8.75 0.81 18.03
C GLN A 164 8.34 2.09 17.30
N LEU A 165 9.15 3.15 17.41
CA LEU A 165 8.89 4.41 16.72
C LEU A 165 8.85 4.24 15.19
N GLY A 166 9.78 3.46 14.63
CA GLY A 166 9.82 3.15 13.21
C GLY A 166 8.60 2.33 12.75
N TRP A 167 8.23 1.31 13.54
CA TRP A 167 7.08 0.46 13.28
C TRP A 167 5.77 1.25 13.29
N ASP A 168 5.57 2.11 14.30
CA ASP A 168 4.35 2.91 14.42
C ASP A 168 4.20 3.86 13.25
N GLN A 169 5.30 4.49 12.81
CA GLN A 169 5.22 5.35 11.64
C GLN A 169 4.94 4.55 10.36
N MET A 170 5.60 3.41 10.14
CA MET A 170 5.33 2.53 8.99
C MET A 170 3.85 2.14 8.94
N MET A 171 3.31 1.63 10.04
CA MET A 171 1.91 1.18 10.11
C MET A 171 0.90 2.33 10.06
N SER A 172 1.30 3.56 10.37
CA SER A 172 0.43 4.74 10.22
C SER A 172 0.23 5.20 8.78
N ARG A 173 1.14 4.81 7.86
CA ARG A 173 1.10 5.26 6.47
C ARG A 173 0.01 4.61 5.65
N VAL A 174 -0.42 3.43 6.06
CA VAL A 174 -1.37 2.63 5.32
C VAL A 174 -2.40 1.99 6.25
N PRO A 175 -3.61 1.68 5.75
CA PRO A 175 -4.55 0.86 6.49
C PRO A 175 -3.93 -0.49 6.86
N THR A 176 -4.30 -0.97 8.05
CA THR A 176 -3.91 -2.32 8.46
C THR A 176 -4.51 -3.34 7.48
N PRO A 177 -3.73 -4.31 6.96
CA PRO A 177 -4.28 -5.32 6.06
C PRO A 177 -5.51 -5.99 6.67
N TRP A 178 -6.63 -5.98 5.94
CA TRP A 178 -7.95 -6.37 6.47
C TRP A 178 -8.01 -7.82 6.99
N ALA A 179 -7.17 -8.69 6.46
CA ALA A 179 -7.10 -10.11 6.82
C ALA A 179 -5.96 -10.42 7.82
N MET A 180 -5.20 -9.42 8.29
CA MET A 180 -4.04 -9.66 9.16
C MET A 180 -4.46 -10.13 10.55
N THR A 181 -3.92 -11.28 10.94
CA THR A 181 -4.08 -11.87 12.27
C THR A 181 -3.11 -11.26 13.28
N GLY A 182 -3.39 -11.46 14.57
CA GLY A 182 -2.47 -11.06 15.65
C GLY A 182 -1.11 -11.76 15.58
N THR A 183 -1.09 -13.03 15.16
CA THR A 183 0.15 -13.81 14.99
C THR A 183 0.99 -13.27 13.84
N GLU A 184 0.38 -12.96 12.70
CA GLU A 184 1.08 -12.32 11.57
C GLU A 184 1.59 -10.94 11.96
N ARG A 185 0.80 -10.14 12.67
CA ARG A 185 1.26 -8.83 13.18
C ARG A 185 2.49 -8.95 14.08
N SER A 186 2.47 -9.91 15.01
CA SER A 186 3.59 -10.21 15.92
C SER A 186 4.84 -10.64 15.14
N SER A 187 4.66 -11.52 14.15
CA SER A 187 5.72 -11.97 13.24
C SER A 187 6.32 -10.79 12.45
N LEU A 188 5.51 -10.01 11.75
CA LEU A 188 5.94 -8.86 10.96
C LEU A 188 6.67 -7.81 11.81
N TYR A 189 6.23 -7.57 13.05
CA TYR A 189 6.92 -6.67 13.98
C TYR A 189 8.32 -7.15 14.35
N LYS A 190 8.51 -8.46 14.54
CA LYS A 190 9.83 -9.05 14.81
C LYS A 190 10.73 -9.05 13.57
N GLN A 191 10.17 -9.26 12.38
CA GLN A 191 10.89 -9.08 11.11
C GLN A 191 11.38 -7.63 10.99
N PHE A 192 10.50 -6.65 11.27
CA PHE A 192 10.85 -5.23 11.23
C PHE A 192 11.96 -4.89 12.22
N ALA A 193 11.87 -5.36 13.46
CA ALA A 193 12.90 -5.14 14.48
C ALA A 193 14.26 -5.70 14.04
N CYS A 194 14.28 -6.91 13.46
CA CYS A 194 15.49 -7.49 12.89
C CYS A 194 16.07 -6.61 11.78
N HIS A 195 15.25 -6.19 10.81
CA HIS A 195 15.65 -5.31 9.73
C HIS A 195 16.23 -4.00 10.24
N ALA A 196 15.57 -3.37 11.21
CA ALA A 196 15.99 -2.12 11.82
C ALA A 196 17.36 -2.23 12.51
N VAL A 197 17.64 -3.35 13.19
CA VAL A 197 18.86 -3.55 13.96
C VAL A 197 20.04 -4.03 13.11
N PHE A 198 19.79 -4.90 12.13
CA PHE A 198 20.84 -5.58 11.36
C PHE A 198 21.07 -5.04 9.94
N THR A 199 20.38 -3.97 9.55
CA THR A 199 20.70 -3.22 8.33
C THR A 199 21.85 -2.24 8.58
N PHE A 200 22.96 -2.39 7.86
CA PHE A 200 24.15 -1.54 7.98
C PHE A 200 24.53 -0.86 6.66
N PRO A 201 25.11 0.35 6.67
CA PRO A 201 25.60 0.98 5.46
C PRO A 201 26.80 0.19 4.90
N LYS A 202 26.81 -0.09 3.60
CA LYS A 202 27.94 -0.70 2.88
C LYS A 202 28.83 0.34 2.22
N LYS A 203 28.21 1.27 1.49
CA LYS A 203 28.83 2.38 0.74
C LYS A 203 27.86 3.57 0.78
N PRO A 204 28.27 4.81 0.44
CA PRO A 204 27.33 5.92 0.31
C PRO A 204 26.13 5.52 -0.56
N GLY A 205 24.92 5.58 0.01
CA GLY A 205 23.67 5.19 -0.66
C GLY A 205 23.36 3.69 -0.74
N GLN A 206 24.21 2.79 -0.22
CA GLN A 206 23.99 1.34 -0.24
C GLN A 206 23.90 0.74 1.17
N TRP A 207 22.96 -0.17 1.36
CA TRP A 207 22.65 -0.79 2.65
C TRP A 207 22.64 -2.32 2.52
N LEU A 208 23.23 -3.01 3.51
CA LEU A 208 22.93 -4.42 3.75
C LEU A 208 21.45 -4.53 4.15
N GLY A 209 20.68 -5.41 3.50
CA GLY A 209 19.22 -5.44 3.63
C GLY A 209 18.47 -4.61 2.58
N GLY A 210 19.18 -3.88 1.71
CA GLY A 210 18.57 -3.21 0.55
C GLY A 210 17.89 -1.86 0.86
N PRO A 211 17.29 -1.23 -0.17
CA PRO A 211 16.69 0.09 -0.07
C PRO A 211 15.38 0.11 0.73
N SER A 212 14.73 -1.05 0.89
CA SER A 212 13.50 -1.25 1.66
C SER A 212 13.69 -2.33 2.72
N TRP A 213 12.76 -2.40 3.66
CA TRP A 213 12.55 -3.53 4.55
C TRP A 213 11.24 -4.20 4.17
N ASP A 214 11.32 -5.43 3.72
CA ASP A 214 10.21 -6.28 3.31
C ASP A 214 9.87 -7.25 4.44
N LEU A 215 8.57 -7.39 4.72
CA LEU A 215 8.04 -8.17 5.83
C LEU A 215 6.96 -9.11 5.28
N GLU A 216 7.12 -10.40 5.54
CA GLU A 216 6.33 -11.45 4.90
C GLU A 216 5.35 -12.06 5.89
N SER A 217 4.04 -11.94 5.61
CA SER A 217 2.98 -12.39 6.52
C SER A 217 3.01 -13.90 6.81
N TRP A 218 3.43 -14.71 5.85
CA TRP A 218 3.43 -16.19 6.00
C TRP A 218 4.57 -16.74 6.85
N ARG A 219 5.43 -15.87 7.41
CA ARG A 219 6.55 -16.31 8.23
C ARG A 219 6.11 -16.59 9.67
N PRO A 220 6.63 -17.68 10.28
CA PRO A 220 6.20 -18.11 11.61
C PRO A 220 6.54 -17.05 12.66
N ASP A 221 5.66 -16.89 13.65
CA ASP A 221 5.94 -16.01 14.79
C ASP A 221 6.95 -16.67 15.74
N ILE A 222 8.20 -16.22 15.72
CA ILE A 222 9.30 -16.78 16.51
C ILE A 222 9.54 -16.02 17.83
N SER A 223 10.32 -16.61 18.74
CA SER A 223 10.74 -15.92 19.97
C SER A 223 11.61 -14.68 19.67
N TRP A 224 11.56 -13.67 20.55
CA TRP A 224 12.44 -12.49 20.47
C TRP A 224 13.92 -12.84 20.51
N VAL A 225 14.32 -13.84 21.31
CA VAL A 225 15.72 -14.31 21.37
C VAL A 225 16.18 -14.74 19.98
N LYS A 226 15.35 -15.50 19.26
CA LYS A 226 15.67 -15.91 17.89
C LYS A 226 15.65 -14.69 16.95
N ALA A 227 14.60 -13.87 16.94
CA ALA A 227 14.49 -12.71 16.05
C ALA A 227 15.67 -11.74 16.17
N MET A 228 16.28 -11.62 17.36
CA MET A 228 17.39 -10.72 17.65
C MET A 228 18.77 -11.41 17.64
N ASP A 229 18.88 -12.65 17.15
CA ASP A 229 20.16 -13.37 17.07
C ASP A 229 20.99 -12.92 15.85
N PRO A 230 22.14 -12.25 16.06
CA PRO A 230 23.00 -11.78 14.98
C PRO A 230 23.66 -12.90 14.16
N LEU A 231 23.75 -14.13 14.69
CA LEU A 231 24.45 -15.23 14.03
C LEU A 231 23.55 -15.98 13.03
N THR A 232 22.24 -16.00 13.26
CA THR A 232 21.31 -16.82 12.49
C THR A 232 20.33 -16.02 11.63
N ASN A 233 20.07 -14.74 11.92
CA ASN A 233 18.98 -13.99 11.28
C ASN A 233 19.42 -12.72 10.53
N SER A 234 20.61 -12.72 9.94
CA SER A 234 21.08 -11.61 9.07
C SER A 234 20.20 -11.33 7.83
N LYS A 235 19.18 -12.16 7.56
CA LYS A 235 18.22 -12.01 6.45
C LYS A 235 16.80 -11.58 6.87
N CYS A 236 16.50 -11.57 8.17
CA CYS A 236 15.28 -11.01 8.81
C CYS A 236 13.88 -11.50 8.42
N ASN A 237 13.65 -12.13 7.26
CA ASN A 237 12.37 -12.77 6.89
C ASN A 237 12.37 -14.29 7.13
N TRP A 238 13.35 -14.75 7.89
CA TRP A 238 13.62 -16.13 8.35
C TRP A 238 13.69 -17.20 7.24
N ASN A 239 14.82 -17.14 6.53
CA ASN A 239 15.70 -18.27 6.19
C ASN A 239 17.08 -18.03 6.79
#